data_AF-A0A8T6UGI9-F1
#
_entry.id   AF-A0A8T6UGI9-F1
#
_cell.length_a   1.000
_cell.length_b   1.000
_cell.length_c   1.000
_cell.angle_alpha   90.00
_cell.angle_beta   90.00
_cell.angle_gamma   90.00
#
_symmetry.space_group_name_H-M   'P 1'
#
loop_
_entity.id
_entity.type
_entity.pdbx_description
1 polymer ?
#
loop_
_entity_poly.entity_id
_entity_poly.type
_entity_poly.pdbx_seq_one_letter_code
_entity_poly.pdbx_strand_id
1 'polypeptide(L)'
;ILVGDELLVDGVPVQVRGIEVGTDRRVDSAPSRDIRTLWTVRFDQVTVKFSINMGHRTKAGSQMASPDEEFTVGELVQVAGVTAVIHRIKTWDRTLQRGSAEARDIRRIYGKAVRG
;
A
#
# COMPACT_ATOMS: atom_id res chain seq x y z
N ILE A 1 4.85 21.41 4.57
CA ILE A 1 4.74 19.97 4.86
C ILE A 1 3.30 19.68 5.22
N LEU A 2 2.71 18.65 4.63
CA LEU A 2 1.38 18.16 4.95
C LEU A 2 1.39 16.67 5.33
N VAL A 3 0.36 16.23 6.03
CA VAL A 3 0.13 14.80 6.31
C VAL A 3 -0.08 14.08 4.97
N GLY A 4 0.68 13.01 4.75
CA GLY A 4 0.74 12.30 3.48
C GLY A 4 1.99 12.60 2.64
N ASP A 5 2.70 13.70 2.91
CA ASP A 5 3.97 14.00 2.22
C ASP A 5 4.97 12.86 2.42
N GLU A 6 5.68 12.53 1.33
CA GLU A 6 6.82 11.62 1.35
C GLU A 6 8.12 12.43 1.47
N LEU A 7 8.96 12.06 2.43
CA LEU A 7 10.24 12.70 2.73
C LEU A 7 11.35 11.66 2.70
N LEU A 8 12.57 12.10 2.44
CA LEU A 8 13.76 11.28 2.57
C LEU A 8 14.50 11.66 3.85
N VAL A 9 14.58 10.75 4.82
CA VAL A 9 15.29 10.96 6.09
C VAL A 9 16.41 9.92 6.15
N ASP A 10 17.66 10.37 6.15
CA ASP A 10 18.85 9.52 6.17
C ASP A 10 18.85 8.41 5.10
N GLY A 11 18.34 8.74 3.90
CA GLY A 11 18.23 7.80 2.77
C GLY A 11 17.06 6.81 2.87
N VAL A 12 16.22 6.92 3.90
CA VAL A 12 15.01 6.10 4.08
C VAL A 12 13.79 6.92 3.66
N PRO A 13 12.99 6.45 2.68
CA PRO A 13 11.73 7.10 2.35
C PRO A 13 10.75 6.91 3.52
N VAL A 14 10.13 8.01 3.96
CA VAL A 14 9.15 8.03 5.03
C VAL A 14 7.93 8.84 4.63
N GLN A 15 6.75 8.44 5.09
CA GLN A 15 5.52 9.20 4.88
C GLN A 15 5.09 9.89 6.18
N VAL A 16 4.74 11.18 6.08
CA VAL A 16 4.21 11.97 7.20
C VAL A 16 2.82 11.46 7.58
N ARG A 17 2.64 11.09 8.84
CA ARG A 17 1.37 10.63 9.45
C ARG A 17 0.77 11.62 10.43
N GLY A 18 1.56 12.59 10.90
CA GLY A 18 1.08 13.62 11.80
C GLY A 18 2.08 14.76 11.92
N ILE A 19 1.56 15.96 12.16
CA ILE A 19 2.36 17.18 12.32
C ILE A 19 1.92 17.83 13.63
N GLU A 20 2.89 18.15 14.48
CA GLU A 20 2.66 18.90 15.72
C GLU A 20 3.36 20.26 15.66
N VAL A 21 2.61 21.30 16.02
CA VAL A 21 3.07 22.70 16.08
C VAL A 21 2.87 23.24 17.50
N GLY A 22 3.79 24.08 17.97
CA GLY A 22 3.71 24.69 19.30
C GLY A 22 3.71 23.67 20.45
N THR A 23 2.77 23.83 21.40
CA THR A 23 2.58 22.91 22.53
C THR A 23 1.30 22.10 22.30
N ASP A 24 1.46 20.85 21.87
CA ASP A 24 0.40 19.83 21.77
C ASP A 24 -0.74 20.10 20.78
N ARG A 25 -0.47 20.87 19.72
CA ARG A 25 -1.45 21.09 18.64
C ARG A 25 -1.11 20.25 17.41
N ARG A 26 -2.01 19.34 17.04
CA ARG A 26 -1.95 18.61 15.76
C ARG A 26 -2.63 19.37 14.63
N VAL A 27 -2.00 19.33 13.46
CA VAL A 27 -2.48 19.98 12.22
C VAL A 27 -2.23 19.08 11.01
N ASP A 28 -2.99 19.28 9.94
CA ASP A 28 -2.81 18.54 8.69
C ASP A 28 -1.71 19.11 7.79
N SER A 29 -1.30 20.37 8.04
CA SER A 29 -0.20 21.01 7.34
C SER A 29 0.42 22.14 8.16
N ALA A 30 1.71 22.40 7.93
CA ALA A 30 2.43 23.54 8.50
C ALA A 30 3.66 23.92 7.66
N PRO A 31 4.13 25.19 7.75
CA PRO A 31 5.46 25.59 7.29
C PRO A 31 6.54 24.86 8.08
N SER A 32 7.64 24.46 7.44
CA SER A 32 8.72 23.69 8.10
C SER A 32 9.25 24.35 9.37
N ARG A 33 9.38 25.69 9.37
CA ARG A 33 9.84 26.48 10.52
C ARG A 33 8.93 26.44 11.76
N ASP A 34 7.66 26.10 11.59
CA ASP A 34 6.67 26.09 12.67
C ASP A 34 6.45 24.67 13.23
N ILE A 35 7.03 23.66 12.57
CA ILE A 35 6.88 22.25 12.93
C ILE A 35 7.84 21.92 14.07
N ARG A 36 7.26 21.44 15.17
CA ARG A 36 8.02 20.95 16.33
C ARG A 36 8.35 19.46 16.18
N THR A 37 7.36 18.68 15.74
CA THR A 37 7.49 17.22 15.60
C THR A 37 6.77 16.74 14.34
N LEU A 38 7.42 15.87 13.57
CA LEU A 38 6.79 15.06 12.53
C LEU A 38 6.69 13.61 13.01
N TRP A 39 5.49 13.06 12.94
CA TRP A 39 5.28 11.63 13.08
C TRP A 39 5.35 11.00 11.70
N THR A 40 6.36 10.17 11.46
CA THR A 40 6.58 9.53 10.16
C THR A 40 6.61 8.02 10.29
N VAL A 41 6.22 7.32 9.23
CA VAL A 41 6.41 5.87 9.11
C VAL A 41 7.32 5.58 7.93
N ARG A 42 8.18 4.57 8.04
CA ARG A 42 8.94 4.07 6.88
C ARG A 42 7.96 3.71 5.77
N PHE A 43 8.29 4.16 4.57
CA PHE A 43 7.50 4.02 3.37
C PHE A 43 8.34 3.44 2.24
N ASP A 44 9.32 2.60 2.58
CA ASP A 44 10.08 1.81 1.62
C ASP A 44 9.36 0.52 1.25
N GLN A 45 8.49 0.01 2.12
CA GLN A 45 7.75 -1.22 1.86
C GLN A 45 6.32 -1.15 2.38
N VAL A 46 5.37 -1.58 1.55
CA VAL A 46 3.95 -1.74 1.91
C VAL A 46 3.55 -3.20 1.88
N THR A 47 2.61 -3.58 2.73
CA THR A 47 2.06 -4.95 2.76
C THR A 47 0.82 -5.04 1.88
N VAL A 48 0.97 -5.69 0.73
CA VAL A 48 -0.15 -5.96 -0.18
C VAL A 48 -0.84 -7.25 0.26
N LYS A 49 -2.14 -7.17 0.55
CA LYS A 49 -2.94 -8.30 1.01
C LYS A 49 -3.59 -9.00 -0.17
N PHE A 50 -3.58 -10.33 -0.17
CA PHE A 50 -4.17 -11.17 -1.22
C PHE A 50 -5.27 -12.08 -0.68
N SER A 51 -6.32 -12.26 -1.48
CA SER A 51 -7.33 -13.32 -1.35
C SER A 51 -7.29 -14.19 -2.59
N ILE A 52 -6.77 -15.41 -2.47
CA ILE A 52 -6.64 -16.34 -3.59
C ILE A 52 -7.75 -17.38 -3.55
N ASN A 53 -8.63 -17.34 -4.55
CA ASN A 53 -9.67 -18.34 -4.75
C ASN A 53 -9.06 -19.59 -5.41
N MET A 54 -9.13 -20.73 -4.72
CA MET A 54 -8.62 -22.03 -5.19
C MET A 54 -9.76 -22.98 -5.61
N GLY A 55 -10.95 -22.46 -5.90
CA GLY A 55 -12.15 -23.23 -6.22
C GLY A 55 -13.06 -23.38 -5.00
N HIS A 56 -12.82 -24.42 -4.19
CA HIS A 56 -13.65 -24.74 -3.01
C HIS A 56 -13.24 -23.97 -1.74
N ARG A 57 -12.11 -23.26 -1.76
CA ARG A 57 -11.59 -22.52 -0.61
C ARG A 57 -10.85 -21.26 -1.04
N THR A 58 -10.78 -20.28 -0.14
CA THR A 58 -9.99 -19.06 -0.33
C THR A 58 -8.81 -19.05 0.64
N LYS A 59 -7.60 -18.77 0.14
CA LYS A 59 -6.40 -18.57 0.96
C LYS A 59 -6.08 -17.09 1.08
N ALA A 60 -5.91 -16.59 2.30
CA ALA A 60 -5.35 -15.27 2.53
C ALA A 60 -3.82 -15.35 2.42
N GLY A 61 -3.22 -14.33 1.82
CA GLY A 61 -1.77 -14.15 1.76
C GLY A 61 -1.41 -12.67 1.83
N SER A 62 -0.12 -12.41 1.94
CA SER A 62 0.42 -11.05 1.87
C SER A 62 1.82 -11.09 1.26
N GLN A 63 2.20 -10.01 0.61
CA GLN A 63 3.52 -9.80 0.04
C GLN A 63 3.99 -8.38 0.39
N MET A 64 5.28 -8.22 0.64
CA MET A 64 5.90 -6.90 0.73
C MET A 64 6.21 -6.40 -0.68
N ALA A 65 5.85 -5.17 -0.96
CA ALA A 65 6.04 -4.52 -2.24
C ALA A 65 6.59 -3.11 -2.03
N SER A 66 7.28 -2.58 -3.04
CA SER A 66 7.60 -1.14 -3.04
C SER A 66 6.30 -0.35 -3.20
N PRO A 67 6.14 0.83 -2.58
CA PRO A 67 4.87 1.58 -2.66
C PRO A 67 4.42 1.90 -4.08
N ASP A 68 5.38 2.14 -4.97
CA ASP A 68 5.25 2.44 -6.41
C ASP A 68 5.15 1.19 -7.29
N GLU A 69 5.26 -0.02 -6.72
CA GLU A 69 5.11 -1.26 -7.46
C GLU A 69 3.66 -1.41 -7.96
N GLU A 70 3.49 -1.48 -9.28
CA GLU A 70 2.17 -1.65 -9.90
C GLU A 70 1.74 -3.11 -9.97
N PHE A 71 0.50 -3.38 -9.56
CA PHE A 71 -0.17 -4.66 -9.78
C PHE A 71 -1.27 -4.50 -10.82
N THR A 72 -1.32 -5.41 -11.78
CA THR A 72 -2.26 -5.32 -12.91
C THR A 72 -3.29 -6.46 -12.90
N VAL A 73 -4.55 -6.14 -13.21
CA VAL A 73 -5.56 -7.18 -13.46
C VAL A 73 -5.20 -7.98 -14.71
N GLY A 74 -5.06 -9.29 -14.56
CA GLY A 74 -4.59 -10.23 -15.59
C GLY A 74 -3.16 -10.73 -15.33
N GLU A 75 -2.42 -10.10 -14.42
CA GLU A 75 -1.07 -10.48 -14.06
C GLU A 75 -1.02 -11.79 -13.25
N LEU A 76 0.04 -12.59 -13.46
CA LEU A 76 0.35 -13.76 -12.65
C LEU A 76 1.19 -13.36 -11.43
N VAL A 77 0.73 -13.73 -10.24
CA VAL A 77 1.43 -13.50 -8.98
C VAL A 77 1.64 -14.80 -8.23
N GLN A 78 2.73 -14.88 -7.46
CA GLN A 78 3.02 -15.99 -6.56
C GLN A 78 2.91 -15.51 -5.12
N VAL A 79 1.85 -15.92 -4.42
CA VAL A 79 1.62 -15.51 -3.03
C VAL A 79 1.24 -16.69 -2.16
N ALA A 80 1.86 -16.77 -0.98
CA ALA A 80 1.67 -17.85 -0.02
C ALA A 80 1.82 -19.25 -0.67
N GLY A 81 2.78 -19.42 -1.58
CA GLY A 81 3.05 -20.67 -2.29
C GLY A 81 2.00 -21.06 -3.34
N VAL A 82 1.15 -20.14 -3.79
CA VAL A 82 0.14 -20.37 -4.83
C VAL A 82 0.34 -19.38 -5.98
N THR A 83 0.44 -19.89 -7.20
CA THR A 83 0.39 -19.07 -8.41
C THR A 83 -1.05 -18.74 -8.76
N ALA A 84 -1.36 -17.46 -8.93
CA ALA A 84 -2.70 -16.98 -9.19
C ALA A 84 -2.71 -15.86 -10.22
N VAL A 85 -3.78 -15.78 -11.03
CA VAL A 85 -4.06 -14.64 -11.89
C VAL A 85 -4.87 -13.62 -11.10
N ILE A 86 -4.40 -12.37 -11.05
CA ILE A 86 -5.18 -11.26 -10.48
C ILE A 86 -6.40 -11.03 -11.35
N HIS A 87 -7.60 -11.09 -10.77
CA HIS A 87 -8.83 -10.79 -11.50
C HIS A 87 -9.55 -9.54 -10.99
N ARG A 88 -9.16 -9.02 -9.82
CA ARG A 88 -9.76 -7.82 -9.23
C ARG A 88 -8.82 -7.20 -8.20
N ILE A 89 -8.68 -5.88 -8.22
CA ILE A 89 -7.88 -5.12 -7.25
C ILE A 89 -8.83 -4.18 -6.50
N LYS A 90 -8.85 -4.24 -5.17
CA LYS A 90 -9.56 -3.29 -4.32
C LYS A 90 -8.57 -2.26 -3.82
N THR A 91 -8.74 -1.01 -4.24
CA THR A 91 -8.00 0.14 -3.71
C THR A 91 -8.75 0.74 -2.52
N TRP A 92 -8.21 1.81 -1.93
CA TRP A 92 -8.91 2.57 -0.89
C TRP A 92 -10.20 3.22 -1.40
N ASP A 93 -10.16 3.78 -2.62
CA ASP A 93 -11.28 4.55 -3.18
C ASP A 93 -12.25 3.72 -4.02
N ARG A 94 -11.75 2.68 -4.71
CA ARG A 94 -12.54 1.93 -5.69
C ARG A 94 -12.11 0.47 -5.85
N THR A 95 -12.81 -0.25 -6.72
CA THR A 95 -12.44 -1.61 -7.09
C THR A 95 -12.25 -1.69 -8.59
N LEU A 96 -11.08 -2.15 -9.01
CA LEU A 96 -10.66 -2.32 -10.39
C LEU A 96 -10.95 -3.74 -10.86
N GLN A 97 -11.64 -3.85 -11.99
CA GLN A 97 -11.84 -5.12 -12.73
C GLN A 97 -10.95 -5.20 -13.98
N ARG A 98 -10.24 -4.12 -14.31
CA ARG A 98 -9.24 -3.97 -15.39
C ARG A 98 -8.26 -2.86 -14.98
N GLY A 99 -7.08 -2.83 -15.59
CA GLY A 99 -6.04 -1.83 -15.33
C GLY A 99 -5.14 -2.20 -14.14
N SER A 100 -4.33 -1.24 -13.71
CA SER A 100 -3.33 -1.37 -12.65
C SER A 100 -3.62 -0.45 -11.45
N ALA A 101 -2.95 -0.72 -10.33
CA ALA A 101 -2.83 0.19 -9.21
C ALA A 101 -1.45 0.02 -8.54
N GLU A 102 -0.92 1.10 -8.01
CA GLU A 102 0.30 1.08 -7.19
C GLU A 102 0.02 0.43 -5.82
N ALA A 103 1.01 -0.28 -5.29
CA ALA A 103 0.89 -1.06 -4.05
C ALA A 103 0.36 -0.22 -2.87
N ARG A 104 0.76 1.06 -2.77
CA ARG A 104 0.29 1.98 -1.71
C ARG A 104 -1.22 2.23 -1.72
N ASP A 105 -1.84 2.17 -2.89
CA ASP A 105 -3.26 2.40 -3.06
C ASP A 105 -4.09 1.13 -2.86
N ILE A 106 -3.44 -0.03 -2.79
CA ILE A 106 -4.10 -1.33 -2.75
C ILE A 106 -4.49 -1.69 -1.31
N ARG A 107 -5.80 -1.87 -1.11
CA ARG A 107 -6.36 -2.43 0.11
C ARG A 107 -6.32 -3.97 0.10
N ARG A 108 -6.63 -4.60 -1.04
CA ARG A 108 -6.57 -6.07 -1.23
C ARG A 108 -6.63 -6.46 -2.71
N ILE A 109 -5.79 -7.41 -3.10
CA ILE A 109 -5.83 -8.08 -4.40
C ILE A 109 -6.62 -9.37 -4.30
N TYR A 110 -7.44 -9.65 -5.31
CA TYR A 110 -8.16 -10.91 -5.47
C TYR A 110 -7.63 -11.65 -6.68
N GLY A 111 -7.14 -12.86 -6.44
CA GLY A 111 -6.60 -13.74 -7.46
C GLY A 111 -7.36 -15.05 -7.54
N LYS A 112 -7.27 -15.70 -8.70
CA LYS A 112 -7.77 -17.06 -8.91
C LYS A 112 -6.56 -17.95 -9.17
N ALA A 113 -6.42 -19.02 -8.39
CA ALA A 113 -5.29 -19.94 -8.54
C ALA A 113 -5.30 -20.56 -9.95
N VAL A 114 -4.13 -20.62 -10.55
CA VAL A 114 -3.93 -21.35 -11.80
C VAL A 114 -3.85 -22.83 -11.45
N ARG A 115 -4.67 -23.65 -12.09
CA ARG A 115 -4.52 -25.10 -12.01
C ARG A 115 -3.49 -25.48 -13.07
N GLY A 116 -2.38 -26.07 -12.64
CA GLY A 116 -1.49 -26.83 -13.52
C GLY A 116 -2.12 -28.16 -13.90
#